data_AF-A0A7C8YQE5-F1
#
_entry.id   AF-A0A7C8YQE5-F1
#
_cell.length_a   1.000
_cell.length_b   1.000
_cell.length_c   1.000
_cell.angle_alpha   90.00
_cell.angle_beta   90.00
_cell.angle_gamma   90.00
#
_symmetry.space_group_name_H-M   'P 1'
#
loop_
_entity.id
_entity.type
_entity.pdbx_description
1 polymer ?
#
loop_
_entity_poly.entity_id
_entity_poly.type
_entity_poly.pdbx_seq_one_letter_code
_entity_poly.pdbx_strand_id
1 'polypeptide(L)'
;ENPNNIYQMFQRILTLTYSIPRDANLSNECLHLISRIFVLDDKERITIPEIKRHEWYLKNLPEELRAENEMEEEQPLGGQNSDEPMQSNKTIKQIVEEATIPDPNFPDVLAMGVETGTDSDEDD
;
A
#
# COMPACT_ATOMS: atom_id res chain seq x y z
N GLU A 1 -7.93 26.03 -9.49
CA GLU A 1 -6.91 25.10 -8.94
C GLU A 1 -6.22 24.42 -10.11
N ASN A 2 -4.90 24.23 -10.04
CA ASN A 2 -4.16 23.47 -11.06
C ASN A 2 -4.10 22.00 -10.61
N PRO A 3 -4.88 21.08 -11.22
CA PRO A 3 -5.07 19.73 -10.70
C PRO A 3 -3.80 18.87 -10.67
N ASN A 4 -2.76 19.24 -11.44
CA ASN A 4 -1.50 18.51 -11.52
C ASN A 4 -0.32 19.23 -10.83
N ASN A 5 -0.59 20.16 -9.91
CA ASN A 5 0.47 20.83 -9.16
C ASN A 5 0.91 19.99 -7.94
N ILE A 6 2.01 19.25 -8.10
CA ILE A 6 2.60 18.43 -7.03
C ILE A 6 2.94 19.24 -5.78
N TYR A 7 3.37 20.50 -5.93
CA TYR A 7 3.74 21.34 -4.79
C TYR A 7 2.51 21.71 -3.96
N GLN A 8 1.39 22.06 -4.63
CA GLN A 8 0.12 22.31 -3.94
C GLN A 8 -0.41 21.04 -3.24
N MET A 9 -0.27 19.87 -3.87
CA MET A 9 -0.62 18.59 -3.24
C MET A 9 0.17 18.36 -1.95
N PHE A 10 1.50 18.51 -1.98
CA PHE A 10 2.33 18.37 -0.77
C PHE A 10 1.93 19.36 0.32
N GLN A 11 1.70 20.63 -0.03
CA GLN A 11 1.23 21.62 0.93
C GLN A 11 -0.11 21.23 1.58
N ARG A 12 -1.05 20.68 0.80
CA ARG A 12 -2.34 20.20 1.34
C ARG A 12 -2.17 19.02 2.30
N ILE A 13 -1.25 18.10 2.01
CA ILE A 13 -0.94 16.97 2.92
C ILE A 13 -0.32 17.49 4.22
N LEU A 14 0.70 18.34 4.14
CA LEU A 14 1.43 18.85 5.30
C LEU A 14 0.58 19.77 6.19
N THR A 15 -0.42 20.45 5.61
CA THR A 15 -1.36 21.30 6.34
C THR A 15 -2.69 20.61 6.66
N LEU A 16 -2.85 19.36 6.21
CA LEU A 16 -4.10 18.59 6.32
C LEU A 16 -5.33 19.32 5.77
N THR A 17 -5.16 20.02 4.64
CA THR A 17 -6.25 20.77 4.00
C THR A 17 -7.04 19.87 3.05
N TYR A 18 -8.18 19.36 3.53
CA TYR A 18 -9.13 18.57 2.75
C TYR A 18 -10.56 19.11 2.88
N SER A 19 -11.39 18.79 1.89
CA SER A 19 -12.83 19.03 1.95
C SER A 19 -13.54 17.86 1.28
N ILE A 20 -14.69 17.50 1.83
CA ILE A 20 -15.54 16.44 1.28
C ILE A 20 -16.67 17.13 0.50
N PRO A 21 -16.81 16.87 -0.81
CA PRO A 21 -17.90 17.41 -1.61
C PRO A 21 -19.27 17.02 -1.04
N ARG A 22 -20.25 17.95 -1.09
CA ARG A 22 -21.58 17.72 -0.50
C ARG A 22 -22.38 16.63 -1.22
N ASP A 23 -22.08 16.39 -2.48
CA ASP A 23 -22.67 15.40 -3.37
C ASP A 23 -22.14 13.97 -3.14
N ALA A 24 -21.12 13.80 -2.31
CA ALA A 24 -20.54 12.48 -2.01
C ALA A 24 -21.45 11.56 -1.17
N ASN A 25 -22.56 12.07 -0.60
CA ASN A 25 -23.56 11.31 0.17
C ASN A 25 -22.96 10.31 1.18
N LEU A 26 -22.03 10.78 2.01
CA LEU A 26 -21.40 9.95 3.06
C LEU A 26 -22.24 9.92 4.34
N SER A 27 -22.21 8.78 5.03
CA SER A 27 -22.82 8.66 6.36
C SER A 27 -22.02 9.42 7.42
N ASN A 28 -22.67 9.79 8.53
CA ASN A 28 -22.00 10.52 9.62
C ASN A 28 -20.84 9.71 10.23
N GLU A 29 -21.00 8.39 10.34
CA GLU A 29 -19.97 7.50 10.84
C GLU A 29 -18.77 7.44 9.89
N CYS A 30 -19.01 7.51 8.58
CA CYS A 30 -17.92 7.60 7.58
C CYS A 30 -17.12 8.91 7.75
N LEU A 31 -17.83 10.04 7.86
CA LEU A 31 -17.21 11.35 8.07
C LEU A 31 -16.42 11.40 9.38
N HIS A 32 -16.97 10.83 10.45
CA HIS A 32 -16.29 10.71 11.73
C HIS A 32 -14.99 9.89 11.60
N LEU A 33 -15.03 8.74 10.92
CA LEU A 33 -13.84 7.92 10.71
C LEU A 33 -12.76 8.68 9.92
N ILE A 34 -13.12 9.32 8.81
CA ILE A 34 -12.19 10.12 7.99
C ILE A 34 -11.54 11.22 8.83
N SER A 35 -12.31 11.90 9.67
CA SER A 35 -11.79 12.97 10.55
C SER A 35 -10.77 12.48 11.57
N ARG A 36 -10.85 11.21 12.00
CA ARG A 36 -9.88 10.60 12.93
C ARG A 36 -8.65 10.02 12.24
N ILE A 37 -8.74 9.71 10.94
CA ILE A 37 -7.60 9.25 10.11
C ILE A 37 -6.76 10.43 9.65
N PHE A 38 -7.42 11.48 9.14
CA PHE A 38 -6.76 12.71 8.72
C PHE A 38 -6.53 13.61 9.93
N VAL A 39 -5.49 13.28 10.70
CA VAL A 39 -4.96 14.04 11.84
C VAL A 39 -3.45 14.22 11.65
N LEU A 40 -2.94 15.44 11.94
CA LEU A 40 -1.53 15.79 11.78
C LEU A 40 -0.63 15.05 12.77
N ASP A 41 -1.01 15.03 14.04
CA ASP A 41 -0.31 14.30 15.10
C ASP A 41 -0.54 12.80 14.92
N ASP A 42 0.54 12.03 14.81
CA ASP A 42 0.50 10.58 14.66
C ASP A 42 0.02 9.88 15.92
N LYS A 43 0.21 10.49 17.10
CA LYS A 43 -0.24 9.95 18.40
C LYS A 43 -1.73 10.14 18.63
N GLU A 44 -2.33 11.15 18.00
CA GLU A 44 -3.78 11.41 18.08
C GLU A 44 -4.57 10.69 16.97
N ARG A 45 -3.86 10.21 15.93
CA ARG A 45 -4.47 9.47 14.83
C ARG A 45 -5.07 8.15 15.32
N ILE A 46 -6.27 7.83 14.85
CA ILE A 46 -6.91 6.55 15.14
C ILE A 46 -6.02 5.37 14.73
N THR A 47 -5.91 4.39 15.61
CA THR A 47 -5.12 3.18 15.40
C THR A 47 -5.91 2.10 14.66
N ILE A 48 -5.24 1.11 14.08
CA ILE A 48 -5.90 -0.02 13.39
C ILE A 48 -6.89 -0.76 14.32
N PRO A 49 -6.55 -1.11 15.58
CA PRO A 49 -7.51 -1.74 16.49
C PRO A 49 -8.76 -0.88 16.75
N GLU A 50 -8.60 0.45 16.84
CA GLU A 50 -9.74 1.35 17.00
C GLU A 50 -10.59 1.46 15.72
N ILE A 51 -9.97 1.41 14.53
CA ILE A 51 -10.70 1.35 13.26
C ILE A 51 -11.53 0.07 13.17
N LYS A 52 -10.95 -1.08 13.52
CA LYS A 52 -11.65 -2.38 13.52
C LYS A 52 -12.86 -2.39 14.45
N ARG A 53 -12.85 -1.58 15.51
CA ARG A 53 -13.97 -1.39 16.46
C ARG A 53 -14.92 -0.26 16.08
N HIS A 54 -14.66 0.47 15.00
CA HIS A 54 -15.45 1.63 14.61
C HIS A 54 -16.75 1.21 13.92
N GLU A 55 -17.88 1.85 14.27
CA GLU A 55 -19.22 1.54 13.74
C GLU A 55 -19.29 1.47 12.21
N TRP A 56 -18.63 2.42 11.53
CA TRP A 56 -18.58 2.42 10.07
C TRP A 56 -17.90 1.18 9.48
N TYR A 57 -16.86 0.66 10.14
CA TYR A 57 -16.13 -0.52 9.71
C TYR A 57 -16.91 -1.81 9.96
N LEU A 58 -17.62 -1.89 11.08
CA LEU A 58 -18.44 -3.05 11.45
C LEU A 58 -19.74 -3.15 10.63
N LYS A 59 -20.18 -2.05 10.02
CA LYS A 59 -21.40 -1.99 9.23
C LYS A 59 -21.27 -2.82 7.94
N ASN A 60 -22.09 -3.86 7.83
CA ASN A 60 -22.07 -4.82 6.72
C ASN A 60 -20.74 -5.58 6.57
N LEU A 61 -19.95 -5.72 7.65
CA LEU A 61 -18.76 -6.55 7.63
C LEU A 61 -19.18 -8.03 7.49
N PRO A 62 -18.69 -8.76 6.47
CA PRO A 62 -18.89 -10.19 6.32
C PRO A 62 -18.42 -10.95 7.57
N GLU A 63 -19.09 -12.06 7.86
CA GLU A 63 -18.82 -12.82 9.08
C GLU A 63 -17.42 -13.44 9.08
N GLU A 64 -16.90 -13.80 7.90
CA GLU A 64 -15.55 -14.34 7.75
C GLU A 64 -14.49 -13.33 8.25
N LEU A 65 -14.63 -12.06 7.86
CA LEU A 65 -13.71 -10.98 8.26
C LEU A 65 -13.90 -10.57 9.72
N ARG A 66 -15.11 -10.76 10.27
CA ARG A 66 -15.36 -10.54 11.71
C ARG A 66 -14.60 -11.58 12.54
N ALA A 67 -14.67 -12.85 12.13
CA ALA A 67 -13.92 -13.93 12.76
C ALA A 67 -12.40 -13.74 12.63
N GLU A 68 -11.89 -13.27 11.48
CA GLU A 68 -10.47 -12.94 11.31
C GLU A 68 -10.01 -11.82 12.25
N ASN A 69 -10.84 -10.79 12.50
CA ASN A 69 -10.50 -9.75 13.48
C ASN A 69 -10.36 -10.29 14.91
N GLU A 70 -11.15 -11.30 15.26
CA GLU A 70 -11.06 -11.99 16.56
C GLU A 70 -9.86 -12.96 16.61
N MET A 71 -9.51 -13.59 15.49
CA MET A 71 -8.40 -14.55 15.39
C MET A 71 -7.03 -13.88 15.24
N GLU A 72 -6.92 -12.73 14.55
CA GLU A 72 -5.68 -11.95 14.44
C GLU A 72 -5.18 -11.40 15.78
N GLU A 73 -6.08 -11.15 16.75
CA GLU A 73 -5.67 -10.78 18.12
C GLU A 73 -4.98 -11.96 18.84
N GLU A 74 -5.18 -13.21 18.41
CA GLU A 74 -4.72 -14.45 19.06
C GLU A 74 -3.63 -15.21 18.27
N GLN A 75 -3.34 -14.84 17.01
CA GLN A 75 -2.40 -15.58 16.14
C GLN A 75 -1.49 -14.64 15.33
N PRO A 76 -0.16 -14.88 15.29
CA PRO A 76 0.73 -14.11 14.42
C PRO A 76 0.44 -14.43 12.95
N LEU A 77 0.29 -13.38 12.15
CA LEU A 77 0.05 -13.36 10.70
C LEU A 77 0.51 -14.64 9.98
N GLY A 78 -0.47 -15.47 9.65
CA GLY A 78 -0.28 -16.67 8.84
C GLY A 78 -1.61 -16.97 8.18
N GLY A 79 -2.05 -16.10 7.27
CA GLY A 79 -3.21 -16.36 6.44
C GLY A 79 -3.01 -17.67 5.69
N GLN A 80 -3.65 -18.74 6.17
CA GLN A 80 -3.64 -20.06 5.56
C GLN A 80 -4.64 -20.05 4.40
N ASN A 81 -4.37 -19.25 3.39
CA ASN A 81 -5.11 -19.24 2.13
C ASN A 81 -4.13 -19.38 0.98
N SER A 82 -3.56 -20.57 0.81
CA SER A 82 -3.21 -21.10 -0.50
C SER A 82 -2.94 -22.60 -0.36
N ASP A 83 -3.44 -23.38 -1.32
CA ASP A 83 -3.10 -24.79 -1.54
C ASP A 83 -1.60 -24.98 -1.91
N GLU A 84 -0.76 -23.97 -1.68
CA GLU A 84 0.66 -23.98 -1.97
C GLU A 84 1.45 -24.38 -0.70
N PRO A 85 2.37 -25.35 -0.80
CA PRO A 85 3.20 -25.71 0.33
C PRO A 85 4.09 -24.53 0.73
N MET A 86 3.88 -24.03 1.95
CA MET A 86 4.67 -22.93 2.51
C MET A 86 6.17 -23.29 2.50
N GLN A 87 6.97 -22.53 1.76
CA GLN A 87 8.42 -22.76 1.67
C GLN A 87 9.11 -22.34 2.98
N SER A 88 10.13 -23.11 3.39
CA SER A 88 10.91 -22.74 4.57
C SER A 88 11.72 -21.47 4.34
N ASN A 89 11.95 -20.66 5.38
CA ASN A 89 12.82 -19.49 5.33
C ASN A 89 14.22 -19.81 4.77
N LYS A 90 14.73 -21.02 5.03
CA LYS A 90 16.01 -21.49 4.48
C LYS A 90 15.94 -21.66 2.96
N THR A 91 14.88 -22.31 2.47
CA THR A 91 14.64 -22.51 1.04
C THR A 91 14.48 -21.18 0.31
N ILE A 92 13.73 -20.24 0.89
CA ILE A 92 13.54 -18.89 0.33
C ILE A 92 14.89 -18.19 0.19
N LYS A 93 15.71 -18.16 1.26
CA LYS A 93 17.04 -17.53 1.21
C LYS A 93 17.94 -18.17 0.17
N GLN A 94 17.92 -19.49 0.07
CA GLN A 94 18.70 -20.23 -0.91
C GLN A 94 18.29 -19.86 -2.36
N ILE A 95 17.00 -19.79 -2.65
CA ILE A 95 16.51 -19.39 -3.98
C ILE A 95 16.94 -17.96 -4.30
N VAL A 96 16.84 -17.04 -3.33
CA VAL A 96 17.28 -15.64 -3.51
C VAL A 96 18.79 -15.57 -3.78
N GLU A 97 19.60 -16.33 -3.05
CA GLU A 97 21.06 -16.42 -3.27
C GLU A 97 21.38 -16.99 -4.65
N GLU A 98 20.71 -18.06 -5.07
CA GLU A 98 20.90 -18.69 -6.38
C GLU A 98 20.53 -17.74 -7.53
N ALA A 99 19.46 -16.95 -7.37
CA ALA A 99 19.03 -15.96 -8.36
C ALA A 99 19.99 -14.76 -8.51
N THR A 100 20.99 -14.60 -7.63
CA THR A 100 22.05 -13.60 -7.83
C THR A 100 23.11 -14.02 -8.83
N ILE A 101 23.13 -15.30 -9.22
CA ILE A 101 24.08 -15.84 -10.19
C ILE A 101 23.50 -15.61 -11.59
N PRO A 102 24.17 -14.82 -12.47
CA PRO A 102 23.67 -14.57 -13.82
C PRO A 102 23.72 -15.86 -14.66
N ASP A 103 22.72 -16.05 -15.53
CA ASP A 103 22.71 -17.17 -16.46
C ASP A 103 23.90 -17.02 -17.44
N PRO A 104 24.77 -18.03 -17.59
CA PRO A 104 25.88 -17.98 -18.53
C PRO A 104 25.46 -17.77 -20.00
N ASN A 105 24.21 -18.06 -20.36
CA ASN A 105 23.64 -17.77 -21.69
C ASN A 105 22.99 -16.38 -21.79
N PHE A 106 22.72 -15.71 -20.67
CA PHE A 106 22.18 -14.35 -20.59
C PHE A 106 23.01 -13.53 -19.60
N PRO A 107 24.23 -13.09 -20.00
CA PRO A 107 25.04 -12.22 -19.16
C PRO A 107 24.27 -10.94 -18.83
N ASP A 108 24.44 -10.50 -17.58
CA ASP A 108 23.76 -9.41 -16.90
C ASP A 108 23.26 -8.29 -17.83
N VAL A 109 21.93 -8.11 -17.89
CA VAL A 109 21.27 -7.01 -18.62
C VAL A 109 21.74 -5.64 -18.13
N LEU A 110 22.30 -5.53 -16.93
CA LEU A 110 22.91 -4.30 -16.41
C LEU A 110 24.32 -4.05 -16.96
N ALA A 111 25.02 -5.08 -17.46
CA ALA A 111 26.32 -4.98 -18.09
C ALA A 111 26.23 -4.72 -19.61
N MET A 112 25.10 -5.04 -20.24
CA MET A 112 24.80 -4.52 -21.57
C MET A 112 24.31 -3.09 -21.41
N GLY A 113 25.23 -2.13 -21.56
CA GLY A 113 24.86 -0.76 -21.83
C GLY A 113 23.88 -0.75 -23.00
N VAL A 114 22.59 -0.51 -22.71
CA VAL A 114 21.64 -0.12 -23.73
C VAL A 114 22.19 1.20 -24.26
N GLU A 115 22.92 1.12 -25.36
CA GLU A 115 23.12 2.20 -26.28
C GLU A 115 21.71 2.55 -26.77
N THR A 116 21.06 3.45 -26.03
CA THR A 116 19.96 4.24 -26.55
C THR A 116 20.54 4.88 -27.81
N GLY A 117 20.14 4.37 -28.97
CA GLY A 117 20.51 4.96 -30.25
C GLY A 117 20.18 6.44 -30.18
N THR A 118 21.22 7.26 -30.01
CA THR A 118 21.14 8.68 -30.28
C THR A 118 21.00 8.78 -31.78
N ASP A 119 19.75 8.82 -32.24
CA ASP A 119 19.45 9.26 -33.59
C ASP A 119 19.71 10.77 -33.59
N SER A 120 20.97 11.09 -33.86
CA SER A 120 21.42 12.44 -34.16
C SER A 120 20.91 12.80 -35.55
N ASP A 121 19.69 13.31 -35.63
CA ASP A 121 19.27 14.11 -36.78
C ASP A 121 19.57 15.59 -36.46
N GLU A 122 20.80 16.00 -36.77
CA GLU A 122 21.07 17.38 -37.19
C GLU A 122 20.56 17.52 -38.63
N ASP A 123 19.53 18.32 -38.86
CA ASP A 123 19.28 19.01 -40.13
C ASP A 123 18.41 20.28 -39.89
N ASP A 124 19.05 21.44 -40.13
CA ASP A 124 18.61 22.85 -40.28
C ASP A 124 17.48 23.47 -39.41
#